data_AF-D1AD07-F1
#
_entry.id   AF-D1AD07-F1
#
_cell.length_a   1.000
_cell.length_b   1.000
_cell.length_c   1.000
_cell.angle_alpha   90.00
_cell.angle_beta   90.00
_cell.angle_gamma   90.00
#
_symmetry.space_group_name_H-M   'P 1'
#
loop_
_entity.id
_entity.type
_entity.pdbx_description
1 polymer ?
#
loop_
_entity_poly.entity_id
_entity_poly.type
_entity_poly.pdbx_seq_one_letter_code
_entity_poly.pdbx_strand_id
1 'polypeptide(L)'
;MSEQEASDGVIIEFIDAADVPDEHRKDNKIFAPGTKAVTMRSANDPDGPTLYFTEAEWDAFVAGVKDGEFDDLLEDLPPEDSPQK
;
A
#
# COMPACT_ATOMS: atom_id res chain seq x y z
N MET A 1 -18.02 4.71 24.90
CA MET A 1 -17.76 4.57 23.45
C MET A 1 -16.38 5.14 23.28
N SER A 2 -15.35 4.31 23.21
CA SER A 2 -14.01 4.80 22.90
C SER A 2 -13.98 4.98 21.40
N GLU A 3 -13.96 6.23 20.93
CA GLU A 3 -13.48 6.54 19.59
C GLU A 3 -12.02 6.09 19.56
N GLN A 4 -11.82 4.87 19.06
CA GLN A 4 -10.53 4.48 18.53
C GLN A 4 -10.37 5.36 17.31
N GLU A 5 -9.55 6.40 17.42
CA GLU A 5 -9.12 7.17 16.27
C GLU A 5 -8.55 6.15 15.28
N ALA A 6 -9.29 5.90 14.21
CA ALA A 6 -8.88 5.04 13.13
C ALA A 6 -7.68 5.75 12.51
N SER A 7 -6.47 5.32 12.91
CA SER A 7 -5.24 5.84 12.33
C SER A 7 -5.28 5.53 10.85
N ASP A 8 -5.58 6.53 10.02
CA ASP A 8 -5.49 6.44 8.57
C ASP A 8 -4.06 6.07 8.20
N GLY A 9 -3.87 4.79 7.93
CA GLY A 9 -2.57 4.16 8.01
C GLY A 9 -2.55 2.88 7.21
N VAL A 10 -1.34 2.42 6.93
CA VAL A 10 -1.09 1.28 6.06
C VAL A 10 -0.17 0.32 6.78
N ILE A 11 -0.50 -0.97 6.72
CA ILE A 11 0.34 -2.06 7.21
C ILE A 11 1.21 -2.52 6.04
N ILE A 12 2.53 -2.49 6.24
CA ILE A 12 3.53 -2.97 5.28
C ILE A 12 4.28 -4.14 5.89
N GLU A 13 4.33 -5.27 5.19
CA GLU A 13 5.06 -6.47 5.64
C GLU A 13 5.97 -7.01 4.53
N PHE A 14 7.09 -7.62 4.93
CA PHE A 14 8.00 -8.32 4.03
C PHE A 14 7.81 -9.83 4.19
N ILE A 15 7.32 -10.48 3.15
CA ILE A 15 7.07 -11.93 3.13
C ILE A 15 8.03 -12.63 2.18
N ASP A 16 8.11 -13.95 2.25
CA ASP A 16 8.82 -14.70 1.22
C ASP A 16 8.09 -14.63 -0.12
N ALA A 17 8.84 -14.52 -1.22
CA ALA A 17 8.28 -14.58 -2.56
C ALA A 17 7.49 -15.87 -2.82
N ALA A 18 7.85 -16.96 -2.14
CA ALA A 18 7.11 -18.23 -2.20
C ALA A 18 5.72 -18.15 -1.56
N ASP A 19 5.51 -17.27 -0.58
CA ASP A 19 4.25 -17.13 0.17
C ASP A 19 3.22 -16.23 -0.56
N VAL A 20 3.60 -15.58 -1.66
CA VAL A 20 2.68 -14.79 -2.49
C VAL A 20 1.61 -15.72 -3.11
N PRO A 21 0.30 -15.41 -3.02
CA PRO A 21 -0.74 -16.22 -3.63
C PRO A 21 -0.60 -16.28 -5.16
N ASP A 22 -0.86 -17.44 -5.77
CA ASP A 22 -0.75 -17.62 -7.23
C ASP A 22 -1.64 -16.67 -8.03
N GLU A 23 -2.76 -16.22 -7.44
CA GLU A 23 -3.62 -15.21 -8.05
C GLU A 23 -2.89 -13.88 -8.32
N HIS A 24 -1.92 -13.53 -7.47
CA HIS A 24 -1.13 -12.29 -7.55
C HIS A 24 0.17 -12.46 -8.36
N ARG A 25 0.46 -13.68 -8.82
CA ARG A 25 1.58 -13.97 -9.75
C ARG A 25 1.18 -13.75 -11.23
N LYS A 26 0.07 -13.07 -11.47
CA LYS A 26 -0.41 -12.68 -12.80
C LYS A 26 0.31 -11.39 -13.24
N ASP A 27 0.12 -10.96 -14.49
CA ASP A 27 0.62 -9.67 -14.99
C ASP A 27 2.16 -9.54 -15.14
N ASN A 28 2.84 -10.63 -15.52
CA ASN A 28 4.29 -10.65 -15.78
C ASN A 28 5.16 -10.31 -14.54
N LYS A 29 4.58 -10.27 -13.34
CA LYS A 29 5.31 -10.14 -12.08
C LYS A 29 6.05 -11.44 -11.77
N ILE A 30 7.37 -11.35 -11.64
CA ILE A 30 8.21 -12.50 -11.31
C ILE A 30 8.68 -12.39 -9.86
N PHE A 31 8.06 -13.20 -8.99
CA PHE A 31 8.49 -13.40 -7.61
C PHE A 31 9.51 -14.53 -7.56
N ALA A 32 10.79 -14.20 -7.68
CA ALA A 32 11.85 -15.20 -7.78
C ALA A 32 12.00 -15.98 -6.44
N PRO A 33 12.15 -17.31 -6.47
CA PRO A 33 12.38 -18.09 -5.26
C PRO A 33 13.59 -17.59 -4.47
N GLY A 34 13.45 -17.46 -3.14
CA GLY A 34 14.51 -16.96 -2.26
C GLY A 34 14.64 -15.43 -2.21
N THR A 35 13.74 -14.70 -2.89
CA THR A 35 13.60 -13.24 -2.75
C THR A 35 12.46 -12.88 -1.80
N LYS A 36 12.31 -11.59 -1.50
CA LYS A 36 11.19 -11.08 -0.70
C LYS A 36 10.13 -10.42 -1.57
N ALA A 37 8.92 -10.37 -1.04
CA ALA A 37 7.83 -9.59 -1.58
C ALA A 37 7.37 -8.60 -0.50
N VAL A 38 6.86 -7.45 -0.93
CA VAL A 38 6.27 -6.46 -0.03
C VAL A 38 4.77 -6.53 -0.14
N THR A 39 4.09 -6.63 0.99
CA THR A 39 2.63 -6.54 1.07
C THR A 39 2.21 -5.20 1.64
N MET A 40 1.09 -4.69 1.15
CA MET A 40 0.53 -3.41 1.61
C MET A 40 -0.98 -3.53 1.75
N ARG A 41 -1.53 -3.17 2.91
CA ARG A 41 -2.98 -3.17 3.18
C ARG A 41 -3.39 -2.06 4.15
N SER A 42 -4.67 -1.70 4.14
CA SER A 42 -5.19 -0.68 5.05
C SER A 42 -5.09 -1.13 6.51
N ALA A 43 -4.62 -0.25 7.40
CA ALA A 43 -4.63 -0.50 8.84
C ALA A 43 -6.06 -0.46 9.42
N ASN A 44 -6.97 0.25 8.75
CA ASN A 44 -8.39 0.34 9.13
C ASN A 44 -9.20 -0.88 8.69
N ASP A 45 -8.67 -1.67 7.76
CA ASP A 45 -9.24 -2.95 7.34
C ASP A 45 -8.13 -4.01 7.16
N PRO A 46 -7.58 -4.56 8.26
CA PRO A 46 -6.46 -5.49 8.22
C PRO A 46 -6.75 -6.82 7.51
N ASP A 47 -8.03 -7.18 7.40
CA ASP A 47 -8.51 -8.37 6.69
C ASP A 47 -8.96 -8.04 5.25
N GLY A 48 -8.84 -6.78 4.85
CA GLY A 48 -9.18 -6.26 3.54
C GLY A 48 -8.19 -6.66 2.43
N PRO A 49 -8.34 -6.08 1.23
CA PRO A 49 -7.49 -6.41 0.09
C PRO A 49 -6.03 -6.08 0.36
N THR A 50 -5.14 -6.98 -0.05
CA THR A 50 -3.69 -6.84 0.09
C THR A 50 -3.05 -6.66 -1.28
N LEU A 51 -2.24 -5.61 -1.43
CA LEU A 51 -1.40 -5.40 -2.60
C LEU A 51 -0.07 -6.14 -2.42
N TYR A 52 0.43 -6.73 -3.50
CA TYR A 52 1.70 -7.47 -3.52
C TYR A 52 2.65 -6.84 -4.54
N PHE A 53 3.85 -6.50 -4.08
CA PHE A 53 4.92 -5.90 -4.88
C PHE A 53 6.12 -6.83 -4.91
N THR A 54 6.71 -6.97 -6.09
CA THR A 54 8.10 -7.45 -6.19
C THR A 54 9.05 -6.39 -5.60
N GLU A 55 10.29 -6.77 -5.24
CA GLU A 55 11.28 -5.80 -4.74
C GLU A 55 11.50 -4.66 -5.74
N ALA A 56 11.60 -4.97 -7.03
CA ALA A 56 11.80 -3.97 -8.08
C ALA A 56 10.62 -3.00 -8.23
N GLU A 57 9.39 -3.50 -8.14
CA GLU A 57 8.20 -2.65 -8.16
C GLU A 57 8.09 -1.78 -6.92
N TRP A 58 8.45 -2.33 -5.75
CA TRP A 58 8.47 -1.57 -4.51
C TRP A 58 9.49 -0.43 -4.55
N ASP A 59 10.70 -0.71 -5.05
CA ASP A 59 11.74 0.32 -5.24
C ASP A 59 11.27 1.42 -6.20
N ALA A 60 10.61 1.05 -7.31
CA ALA A 60 10.04 1.99 -8.25
C ALA A 60 8.92 2.84 -7.62
N PHE A 61 8.03 2.21 -6.86
CA PHE A 61 6.96 2.89 -6.12
C PHE A 61 7.53 3.90 -5.13
N VAL A 62 8.49 3.50 -4.30
CA VAL A 62 9.14 4.39 -3.32
C VAL A 62 9.90 5.52 -4.03
N ALA A 63 10.52 5.26 -5.18
CA ALA A 63 11.17 6.29 -5.97
C ALA A 63 10.16 7.34 -6.47
N GLY A 64 9.02 6.93 -7.04
CA GLY A 64 7.97 7.84 -7.49
C GLY A 64 7.37 8.66 -6.34
N VAL A 65 7.14 8.03 -5.18
CA VAL A 65 6.70 8.74 -3.96
C VAL A 65 7.72 9.82 -3.55
N LYS A 66 9.02 9.53 -3.63
CA LYS A 66 10.06 10.51 -3.31
C LYS A 66 10.21 11.62 -4.36
N ASP A 67 9.84 11.34 -5.60
CA ASP A 67 9.85 12.31 -6.70
C ASP A 67 8.63 13.25 -6.67
N GLY A 68 7.64 12.96 -5.83
CA GLY A 68 6.42 13.76 -5.69
C GLY A 68 5.34 13.41 -6.72
N GLU A 69 5.41 12.26 -7.38
CA GLU A 69 4.39 11.83 -8.38
C GLU A 69 2.96 11.77 -7.82
N PHE A 70 2.81 11.75 -6.49
CA PHE A 70 1.52 11.62 -5.81
C PHE A 70 1.11 12.89 -5.04
N ASP A 71 1.91 13.95 -5.07
CA ASP A 71 1.64 15.17 -4.27
C ASP A 71 0.34 15.86 -4.72
N ASP A 72 0.03 15.82 -6.02
CA ASP A 72 -1.21 16.37 -6.60
C ASP A 72 -2.47 15.68 -6.06
N LEU A 73 -2.36 14.45 -5.52
CA LEU A 73 -3.49 13.76 -4.89
C LEU A 73 -3.95 14.42 -3.59
N LEU A 74 -3.10 15.26 -2.99
CA LEU A 74 -3.45 16.02 -1.79
C LEU A 74 -4.23 17.30 -2.11
N GLU A 75 -4.17 17.80 -3.35
CA GLU A 75 -4.83 19.06 -3.73
C GLU A 75 -6.35 18.92 -3.91
N ASP A 76 -6.86 17.70 -4.13
CA ASP A 76 -8.29 17.41 -4.26
C ASP A 76 -8.95 17.03 -2.92
N LEU A 77 -8.20 17.12 -1.80
CA LEU A 77 -8.79 16.97 -0.47
C LEU A 77 -9.62 18.22 -0.17
N PRO A 78 -10.92 18.09 0.17
CA PRO A 78 -11.69 19.23 0.61
C PRO A 78 -11.01 19.85 1.83
N PRO A 79 -10.98 21.19 1.97
CA PRO A 79 -10.40 21.82 3.15
C PRO A 79 -11.12 21.29 4.39
N GLU A 80 -10.35 20.69 5.30
CA GLU A 80 -10.83 20.01 6.51
C GLU A 80 -11.67 20.92 7.44
N ASP A 81 -11.66 22.23 7.21
CA ASP A 81 -12.38 23.24 7.99
C ASP A 81 -13.60 23.84 7.26
N SER A 82 -14.34 23.07 6.45
CA SER A 82 -15.64 23.55 5.95
C SER A 82 -16.71 23.35 7.02
N PRO A 83 -17.26 24.41 7.66
CA PRO A 83 -18.41 24.26 8.53
C PRO A 83 -19.56 23.73 7.67
N GLN A 84 -20.07 22.54 7.99
CA GLN A 84 -21.31 22.05 7.40
C GLN A 84 -22.41 23.06 7.75
N LYS A 85 -22.77 23.88 6.76
CA LYS A 85 -23.80 24.89 6.87
C LYS A 85 -25.19 24.26 6.88
#